data_AF-A0AA43Q3Q7-F1
#
_entry.id   AF-A0AA43Q3Q7-F1
#
_cell.length_a   1.000
_cell.length_b   1.000
_cell.length_c   1.000
_cell.angle_alpha   90.00
_cell.angle_beta   90.00
_cell.angle_gamma   90.00
#
_symmetry.space_group_name_H-M   'P 1'
#
loop_
_entity.id
_entity.type
_entity.pdbx_description
1 polymer ?
#
loop_
_entity_poly.entity_id
_entity_poly.type
_entity_poly.pdbx_seq_one_letter_code
_entity_poly.pdbx_strand_id
1 'polypeptide(L)'
;MKRTILFTALLALSAFVLTGCEQEKKTAKTSLAAVKKYAQATVLEGVVSNDKGVIKTGTVEVSDENGRLITQVAVDKGHYRVEVPANTVLPILLTFSSESGTEKLVTAVIHNTITKYEINPATTAIAKAAKAMGGYTHANMIRAADSSVHAPDTNKTTTGWRGDPTTQYGGWH
;
A
#
# COMPACT_ATOMS: atom_id res chain seq x y z
N MET A 1 89.04 5.07 -25.53
CA MET A 1 89.32 3.62 -25.64
C MET A 1 88.04 2.90 -25.19
N LYS A 2 87.21 2.38 -26.11
CA LYS A 2 87.06 0.93 -26.45
C LYS A 2 87.06 0.04 -25.20
N ARG A 3 86.14 -0.90 -24.95
CA ARG A 3 84.95 -1.47 -25.62
C ARG A 3 84.50 -2.56 -24.65
N THR A 4 83.21 -2.68 -24.35
CA THR A 4 82.57 -4.01 -24.34
C THR A 4 81.06 -3.85 -24.48
N ILE A 5 80.57 -4.43 -25.57
CA ILE A 5 79.17 -4.60 -25.95
C ILE A 5 78.88 -6.08 -25.74
N LEU A 6 77.74 -6.43 -25.13
CA LEU A 6 76.96 -7.64 -25.43
C LEU A 6 75.54 -7.39 -24.87
N PHE A 7 74.53 -7.08 -25.69
CA PHE A 7 73.62 -8.02 -26.39
C PHE A 7 73.03 -9.04 -25.38
N THR A 8 71.73 -9.18 -25.11
CA THR A 8 70.53 -9.00 -25.97
C THR A 8 69.26 -9.18 -25.11
N ALA A 9 68.14 -8.63 -25.59
CA ALA A 9 66.76 -9.11 -25.40
C ALA A 9 66.13 -8.93 -23.99
N LEU A 10 64.86 -8.55 -23.81
CA LEU A 10 63.72 -8.57 -24.72
C LEU A 10 62.67 -7.56 -24.22
N LEU A 11 62.08 -6.86 -25.18
CA LEU A 11 60.82 -6.13 -25.13
C LEU A 11 59.72 -6.89 -24.36
N ALA A 12 58.99 -6.20 -23.47
CA ALA A 12 57.53 -6.29 -23.38
C ALA A 12 57.01 -5.30 -22.32
N LEU A 13 56.94 -4.03 -22.73
CA LEU A 13 56.09 -3.04 -22.09
C LEU A 13 54.65 -3.35 -22.53
N SER A 14 53.83 -3.90 -21.63
CA SER A 14 52.38 -3.80 -21.76
C SER A 14 51.75 -3.74 -20.38
N ALA A 15 51.50 -2.51 -19.97
CA ALA A 15 50.44 -2.20 -19.03
C ALA A 15 49.11 -2.63 -19.68
N PHE A 16 48.26 -3.36 -18.96
CA PHE A 16 46.84 -3.06 -18.98
C PHE A 16 46.22 -3.42 -17.63
N VAL A 17 45.51 -2.44 -17.12
CA VAL A 17 44.95 -2.33 -15.79
C VAL A 17 43.76 -3.29 -15.68
N LEU A 18 43.59 -3.85 -14.49
CA LEU A 18 42.40 -4.59 -14.07
C LEU A 18 41.12 -3.80 -14.40
N THR A 19 40.39 -4.19 -15.45
CA THR A 19 38.98 -3.82 -15.62
C THR A 19 38.12 -4.94 -15.04
N GLY A 20 38.00 -4.94 -13.71
CA GLY A 20 36.91 -5.61 -13.02
C GLY A 20 35.69 -4.70 -12.97
N CYS A 21 34.51 -5.32 -13.03
CA CYS A 21 33.17 -4.71 -12.93
C CYS A 21 32.73 -3.85 -14.12
N GLU A 22 32.11 -4.51 -15.10
CA GLU A 22 30.94 -3.91 -15.74
C GLU A 22 29.79 -4.91 -15.63
N GLN A 23 29.25 -5.01 -14.42
CA GLN A 23 27.93 -5.55 -14.22
C GLN A 23 26.99 -4.51 -14.86
N GLU A 24 26.52 -4.81 -16.07
CA GLU A 24 25.53 -3.99 -16.77
C GLU A 24 24.46 -3.60 -15.78
N LYS A 25 24.51 -2.34 -15.35
CA LYS A 25 23.41 -1.72 -14.63
C LYS A 25 22.29 -1.70 -15.66
N LYS A 26 21.46 -2.75 -15.61
CA LYS A 26 20.05 -2.68 -16.02
C LYS A 26 19.55 -1.42 -15.36
N THR A 27 19.55 -0.34 -16.14
CA THR A 27 18.89 0.89 -15.81
C THR A 27 17.45 0.46 -15.84
N ALA A 28 16.96 0.02 -14.69
CA ALA A 28 15.54 -0.07 -14.43
C ALA A 28 15.07 1.33 -14.77
N LYS A 29 14.48 1.48 -15.96
CA LYS A 29 13.57 2.57 -16.23
C LYS A 29 12.48 2.34 -15.20
N THR A 30 12.68 2.92 -14.02
CA THR A 30 11.60 3.24 -13.11
C THR A 30 10.74 4.19 -13.92
N SER A 31 9.81 3.60 -14.68
CA SER A 31 8.72 4.38 -15.24
C SER A 31 8.10 5.04 -14.03
N LEU A 32 8.30 6.35 -13.90
CA LEU A 32 7.59 7.14 -12.92
C LEU A 32 6.11 6.88 -13.24
N ALA A 33 5.47 6.05 -12.43
CA ALA A 33 4.08 5.70 -12.61
C ALA A 33 3.34 7.03 -12.71
N ALA A 34 2.62 7.25 -13.81
CA ALA A 34 1.93 8.50 -14.05
C ALA A 34 1.02 8.77 -12.84
N VAL A 35 1.33 9.84 -12.11
CA VAL A 35 0.62 10.22 -10.89
C VAL A 35 -0.80 10.58 -11.29
N LYS A 36 -1.76 9.76 -10.85
CA LYS A 36 -3.18 9.98 -11.15
C LYS A 36 -3.68 11.19 -10.36
N LYS A 37 -4.49 12.03 -11.01
CA LYS A 37 -5.12 13.19 -10.37
C LYS A 37 -6.53 13.42 -10.91
N TYR A 38 -7.34 14.16 -10.17
CA TYR A 38 -8.57 14.74 -10.69
C TYR A 38 -8.21 15.95 -11.57
N ALA A 39 -8.65 15.95 -12.83
CA ALA A 39 -8.39 17.05 -13.76
C ALA A 39 -9.26 18.27 -13.46
N GLN A 40 -10.46 18.05 -12.91
CA GLN A 40 -11.46 19.05 -12.57
C GLN A 40 -12.08 18.71 -11.21
N ALA A 41 -12.83 19.65 -10.63
CA ALA A 41 -13.58 19.39 -9.42
C ALA A 41 -14.51 18.18 -9.65
N THR A 42 -14.45 17.20 -8.74
CA THR A 42 -15.14 15.92 -8.90
C THR A 42 -15.93 15.61 -7.63
N VAL A 43 -17.21 15.34 -7.80
CA VAL A 43 -18.08 14.95 -6.68
C VAL A 43 -17.91 13.46 -6.42
N LEU A 44 -17.60 13.12 -5.17
CA LEU A 44 -17.63 11.77 -4.64
C LEU A 44 -18.86 11.60 -3.77
N GLU A 45 -19.54 10.47 -3.91
CA GLU A 45 -20.74 10.16 -3.15
C GLU A 45 -20.78 8.70 -2.72
N GLY A 46 -21.59 8.42 -1.71
CA GLY A 46 -21.80 7.05 -1.28
C GLY A 46 -22.55 6.93 0.03
N VAL A 47 -22.50 5.74 0.61
CA VAL A 47 -23.19 5.37 1.84
C VAL A 47 -22.18 5.04 2.92
N VAL A 48 -22.48 5.44 4.16
CA VAL A 48 -21.74 5.05 5.34
C VAL A 48 -22.53 3.99 6.11
N SER A 49 -21.92 2.83 6.37
CA SER A 49 -22.55 1.75 7.11
C SER A 49 -21.55 1.03 8.01
N ASN A 50 -22.07 0.36 9.03
CA ASN A 50 -21.33 -0.59 9.88
C ASN A 50 -22.09 -1.91 9.99
N ASP A 51 -21.60 -2.80 10.85
CA ASP A 51 -22.21 -4.13 11.06
C ASP A 51 -23.65 -4.06 11.60
N LYS A 52 -24.07 -2.90 12.14
CA LYS A 52 -25.43 -2.65 12.65
C LYS A 52 -26.35 -2.01 11.60
N GLY A 53 -25.82 -1.59 10.45
CA GLY A 53 -26.57 -0.96 9.37
C GLY A 53 -26.02 0.42 8.98
N VAL A 54 -26.86 1.20 8.32
CA VAL A 54 -26.50 2.54 7.81
C VAL A 54 -26.34 3.52 8.97
N ILE A 55 -25.20 4.23 9.01
CA ILE A 55 -24.93 5.25 10.04
C ILE A 55 -25.49 6.57 9.58
N LYS A 56 -26.47 7.14 10.30
CA LYS A 56 -27.26 8.27 9.80
C LYS A 56 -26.56 9.62 9.86
N THR A 57 -25.68 9.85 10.82
CA THR A 57 -25.05 11.15 11.13
C THR A 57 -23.56 10.99 11.38
N GLY A 58 -22.81 12.08 11.16
CA GLY A 58 -21.35 12.15 11.33
C GLY A 58 -20.72 13.01 10.25
N THR A 59 -19.40 12.92 10.11
CA THR A 59 -18.61 13.71 9.16
C THR A 59 -17.73 12.81 8.32
N VAL A 60 -17.66 13.07 7.01
CA VAL A 60 -16.67 12.48 6.10
C VAL A 60 -15.61 13.52 5.76
N GLU A 61 -14.38 13.22 6.12
CA GLU A 61 -13.19 14.00 5.80
C GLU A 61 -12.48 13.39 4.60
N VAL A 62 -12.07 14.24 3.66
CA VAL A 62 -11.24 13.87 2.52
C VAL A 62 -9.82 14.36 2.80
N SER A 63 -8.87 13.44 2.86
CA SER A 63 -7.47 13.75 3.13
C SER A 63 -6.55 13.19 2.06
N ASP A 64 -5.38 13.81 1.87
CA ASP A 64 -4.31 13.16 1.09
C ASP A 64 -3.67 12.00 1.86
N GLU A 65 -2.76 11.25 1.20
CA GLU A 65 -2.09 10.11 1.83
C GLU A 65 -1.24 10.50 3.06
N ASN A 66 -0.82 11.77 3.18
CA ASN A 66 -0.08 12.27 4.34
C ASN A 66 -0.99 12.72 5.49
N GLY A 67 -2.31 12.60 5.32
CA GLY A 67 -3.30 13.01 6.32
C GLY A 67 -3.60 14.51 6.32
N ARG A 68 -3.18 15.25 5.28
CA ARG A 68 -3.60 16.66 5.15
C ARG A 68 -5.02 16.71 4.63
N LEU A 69 -5.88 17.40 5.39
CA LEU A 69 -7.28 17.63 5.03
C LEU A 69 -7.39 18.44 3.73
N ILE A 70 -8.21 17.94 2.80
CA ILE A 70 -8.54 18.59 1.53
C ILE A 70 -9.91 19.27 1.65
N THR A 71 -10.90 18.55 2.17
CA THR A 71 -12.29 19.01 2.33
C THR A 71 -13.02 18.08 3.30
N GLN A 72 -14.23 18.45 3.73
CA GLN A 72 -15.09 17.61 4.57
C GLN A 72 -16.56 17.90 4.30
N VAL A 73 -17.43 16.94 4.62
CA VAL A 73 -18.89 17.10 4.53
C VAL A 73 -19.59 16.35 5.66
N ALA A 74 -20.75 16.82 6.07
CA ALA A 74 -21.63 16.08 6.98
C ALA A 74 -22.30 14.91 6.23
N VAL A 75 -22.56 13.83 6.96
CA VAL A 75 -23.39 12.71 6.49
C VAL A 75 -24.86 13.06 6.74
N ASP A 76 -25.70 12.96 5.71
CA ASP A 76 -27.15 13.12 5.79
C ASP A 76 -27.84 11.80 5.49
N LYS A 77 -28.62 11.28 6.45
CA LYS A 77 -29.36 10.01 6.34
C LYS A 77 -28.48 8.84 5.88
N GLY A 78 -27.20 8.86 6.25
CA GLY A 78 -26.20 7.87 5.88
C GLY A 78 -25.61 7.99 4.48
N HIS A 79 -25.96 9.04 3.75
CA HIS A 79 -25.33 9.39 2.50
C HIS A 79 -24.37 10.56 2.71
N TYR A 80 -23.28 10.56 1.95
CA TYR A 80 -22.40 11.71 1.85
C TYR A 80 -22.22 12.09 0.39
N ARG A 81 -21.95 13.38 0.16
CA ARG A 81 -21.66 13.94 -1.15
C ARG A 81 -20.63 15.05 -0.97
N VAL A 82 -19.39 14.80 -1.37
CA VAL A 82 -18.25 15.71 -1.16
C VAL A 82 -17.63 16.10 -2.48
N GLU A 83 -17.31 17.38 -2.65
CA GLU A 83 -16.60 17.87 -3.82
C GLU A 83 -15.10 17.87 -3.58
N VAL A 84 -14.36 17.09 -4.37
CA VAL A 84 -12.90 17.07 -4.37
C VAL A 84 -12.39 18.08 -5.39
N PRO A 85 -11.53 19.04 -5.00
CA PRO A 85 -11.01 20.05 -5.91
C PRO A 85 -10.25 19.49 -7.12
N ALA A 86 -10.15 20.30 -8.18
CA ALA A 86 -9.28 20.00 -9.30
C ALA A 86 -7.80 19.91 -8.85
N ASN A 87 -7.00 19.15 -9.59
CA ASN A 87 -5.58 18.89 -9.33
C ASN A 87 -5.28 18.16 -8.02
N THR A 88 -6.28 17.57 -7.35
CA THR A 88 -6.04 16.64 -6.26
C THR A 88 -5.36 15.37 -6.77
N VAL A 89 -4.20 15.06 -6.19
CA VAL A 89 -3.40 13.87 -6.48
C VAL A 89 -3.98 12.67 -5.72
N LEU A 90 -4.05 11.53 -6.40
CA LEU A 90 -4.42 10.25 -5.81
C LEU A 90 -3.18 9.50 -5.30
N PRO A 91 -3.30 8.67 -4.26
CA PRO A 91 -4.54 8.30 -3.56
C PRO A 91 -5.02 9.35 -2.55
N ILE A 92 -6.34 9.40 -2.33
CA ILE A 92 -6.96 10.15 -1.22
C ILE A 92 -7.75 9.21 -0.31
N LEU A 93 -7.99 9.65 0.92
CA LEU A 93 -8.70 8.90 1.95
C LEU A 93 -10.02 9.58 2.28
N LEU A 94 -11.10 8.82 2.24
CA LEU A 94 -12.41 9.19 2.78
C LEU A 94 -12.50 8.62 4.19
N THR A 95 -12.49 9.47 5.19
CA THR A 95 -12.51 9.09 6.59
C THR A 95 -13.81 9.54 7.21
N PHE A 96 -14.66 8.59 7.58
CA PHE A 96 -15.86 8.87 8.35
C PHE A 96 -15.54 8.89 9.85
N SER A 97 -16.08 9.87 10.55
CA SER A 97 -16.10 9.97 12.01
C SER A 97 -17.54 10.15 12.49
N SER A 98 -17.99 9.27 13.38
CA SER A 98 -19.28 9.41 14.08
C SER A 98 -19.33 10.66 14.96
N GLU A 99 -20.52 11.20 15.22
CA GLU A 99 -20.70 12.37 16.10
C GLU A 99 -20.22 12.12 17.54
N SER A 100 -20.33 10.89 18.03
CA SER A 100 -19.79 10.47 19.32
C SER A 100 -18.27 10.30 19.33
N GLY A 101 -17.61 10.32 18.17
CA GLY A 101 -16.18 10.08 18.01
C GLY A 101 -15.73 8.64 18.28
N THR A 102 -16.67 7.73 18.55
CA THR A 102 -16.38 6.34 18.96
C THR A 102 -16.08 5.43 17.77
N GLU A 103 -16.61 5.78 16.60
CA GLU A 103 -16.45 5.01 15.37
C GLU A 103 -15.77 5.84 14.29
N LYS A 104 -14.75 5.24 13.67
CA LYS A 104 -13.96 5.80 12.58
C LYS A 104 -13.79 4.75 11.48
N LEU A 105 -14.25 5.07 10.28
CA LEU A 105 -14.21 4.19 9.11
C LEU A 105 -13.43 4.88 7.98
N VAL A 106 -12.77 4.12 7.12
CA VAL A 106 -11.86 4.67 6.10
C VAL A 106 -12.03 3.93 4.78
N THR A 107 -12.09 4.67 3.68
CA THR A 107 -12.04 4.11 2.31
C THR A 107 -10.95 4.83 1.52
N ALA A 108 -10.13 4.07 0.80
CA ALA A 108 -9.10 4.62 -0.07
C ALA A 108 -9.61 4.77 -1.52
N VAL A 109 -9.37 5.95 -2.09
CA VAL A 109 -9.77 6.31 -3.45
C VAL A 109 -8.52 6.37 -4.32
N ILE A 110 -8.43 5.46 -5.29
CA ILE A 110 -7.22 5.26 -6.12
C ILE A 110 -7.49 5.42 -7.65
N HIS A 111 -8.76 5.65 -8.02
CA HIS A 111 -9.21 5.82 -9.40
C HIS A 111 -9.89 7.17 -9.55
N ASN A 112 -9.50 7.94 -10.58
CA ASN A 112 -10.08 9.25 -10.87
C ASN A 112 -11.35 9.18 -11.74
N THR A 113 -11.76 7.98 -12.17
CA THR A 113 -12.95 7.73 -12.99
C THR A 113 -14.14 7.20 -12.19
N ILE A 114 -13.91 6.75 -10.96
CA ILE A 114 -14.96 6.22 -10.07
C ILE A 114 -15.34 7.35 -9.11
N THR A 115 -16.64 7.58 -8.96
CA THR A 115 -17.20 8.64 -8.10
C THR A 115 -18.03 8.09 -6.94
N LYS A 116 -18.31 6.79 -6.93
CA LYS A 116 -19.13 6.14 -5.92
C LYS A 116 -18.27 5.26 -5.01
N TYR A 117 -18.28 5.55 -3.72
CA TYR A 117 -17.49 4.85 -2.73
C TYR A 117 -18.30 4.58 -1.47
N GLU A 118 -18.40 3.33 -1.05
CA GLU A 118 -18.96 3.00 0.25
C GLU A 118 -17.90 3.16 1.34
N ILE A 119 -18.34 3.59 2.53
CA ILE A 119 -17.50 3.66 3.72
C ILE A 119 -18.08 2.69 4.75
N ASN A 120 -17.38 1.59 4.97
CA ASN A 120 -17.84 0.48 5.82
C ASN A 120 -16.67 -0.30 6.44
N PRO A 121 -16.92 -1.27 7.35
CA PRO A 121 -15.85 -2.06 7.97
C PRO A 121 -14.98 -2.82 6.95
N ALA A 122 -15.57 -3.34 5.88
CA ALA A 122 -14.84 -4.09 4.85
C ALA A 122 -13.86 -3.21 4.08
N THR A 123 -14.33 -2.07 3.56
CA THR A 123 -13.48 -1.06 2.88
C THR A 123 -12.41 -0.51 3.82
N THR A 124 -12.72 -0.38 5.11
CA THR A 124 -11.75 0.00 6.16
C THR A 124 -10.67 -1.05 6.35
N ALA A 125 -11.03 -2.33 6.42
CA ALA A 125 -10.07 -3.42 6.52
C ALA A 125 -9.15 -3.48 5.30
N ILE A 126 -9.71 -3.32 4.09
CA ILE A 126 -8.95 -3.27 2.84
C ILE A 126 -7.97 -2.10 2.84
N ALA A 127 -8.43 -0.90 3.20
CA ALA A 127 -7.56 0.29 3.25
C ALA A 127 -6.41 0.10 4.26
N LYS A 128 -6.70 -0.44 5.45
CA LYS A 128 -5.68 -0.73 6.47
C LYS A 128 -4.66 -1.77 5.98
N ALA A 129 -5.13 -2.87 5.39
CA ALA A 129 -4.26 -3.91 4.84
C ALA A 129 -3.38 -3.38 3.70
N ALA A 130 -3.96 -2.61 2.78
CA ALA A 130 -3.20 -1.97 1.69
C ALA A 130 -2.10 -1.04 2.22
N LYS A 131 -2.42 -0.22 3.25
CA LYS A 131 -1.42 0.64 3.87
C LYS A 131 -0.29 -0.16 4.53
N ALA A 132 -0.61 -1.27 5.21
CA ALA A 132 0.38 -2.16 5.81
C ALA A 132 1.31 -2.82 4.76
N MET A 133 0.85 -2.98 3.52
CA MET A 133 1.66 -3.46 2.39
C MET A 133 2.47 -2.37 1.68
N GLY A 134 2.61 -1.19 2.28
CA GLY A 134 3.44 -0.11 1.75
C GLY A 134 2.68 0.96 0.94
N GLY A 135 1.36 1.07 1.09
CA GLY A 135 0.57 2.18 0.55
C GLY A 135 -0.60 1.77 -0.33
N TYR A 136 -1.43 2.74 -0.71
CA TYR A 136 -2.69 2.52 -1.45
C TYR A 136 -2.49 2.36 -2.97
N THR A 137 -1.51 1.55 -3.36
CA THR A 137 -1.30 1.24 -4.78
C THR A 137 -2.39 0.30 -5.29
N HIS A 138 -2.65 0.31 -6.60
CA HIS A 138 -3.65 -0.59 -7.20
C HIS A 138 -3.38 -2.07 -6.90
N ALA A 139 -2.12 -2.50 -6.97
CA ALA A 139 -1.72 -3.86 -6.65
C ALA A 139 -1.97 -4.21 -5.17
N ASN A 140 -1.67 -3.28 -4.26
CA ASN A 140 -1.91 -3.48 -2.83
C ASN A 140 -3.41 -3.48 -2.52
N MET A 141 -4.22 -2.61 -3.13
CA MET A 141 -5.66 -2.60 -2.94
C MET A 141 -6.32 -3.91 -3.43
N ILE A 142 -5.89 -4.46 -4.57
CA ILE A 142 -6.37 -5.76 -5.06
C ILE A 142 -5.99 -6.88 -4.09
N ARG A 143 -4.71 -6.95 -3.68
CA ARG A 143 -4.24 -7.99 -2.75
C ARG A 143 -4.94 -7.89 -1.39
N ALA A 144 -5.18 -6.67 -0.90
CA ALA A 144 -5.90 -6.42 0.34
C ALA A 144 -7.35 -6.90 0.23
N ALA A 145 -8.03 -6.57 -0.87
CA ALA A 145 -9.40 -7.03 -1.13
C ALA A 145 -9.48 -8.57 -1.19
N ASP A 146 -8.58 -9.22 -1.92
CA ASP A 146 -8.55 -10.68 -2.05
C ASP A 146 -8.33 -11.38 -0.68
N SER A 147 -7.45 -10.80 0.15
CA SER A 147 -7.21 -11.30 1.51
C SER A 147 -8.41 -11.07 2.47
N SER A 148 -9.24 -10.04 2.21
CA SER A 148 -10.40 -9.71 3.05
C SER A 148 -11.61 -10.62 2.81
N VAL A 149 -11.71 -11.26 1.63
CA VAL A 149 -12.75 -12.24 1.31
C VAL A 149 -12.55 -13.57 2.07
N HIS A 150 -11.34 -13.81 2.57
CA HIS A 150 -10.95 -15.09 3.19
C HIS A 150 -10.66 -15.02 4.70
N ALA A 151 -10.98 -13.92 5.37
CA ALA A 151 -10.59 -13.73 6.77
C ALA A 151 -11.78 -13.56 7.73
N PRO A 152 -12.26 -14.64 8.36
CA PRO A 152 -12.67 -14.59 9.76
C PRO A 152 -11.41 -14.69 10.64
N ASP A 153 -11.03 -13.59 11.30
CA ASP A 153 -9.89 -13.54 12.24
C ASP A 153 -10.08 -14.44 13.47
N THR A 154 -11.28 -14.99 13.70
CA THR A 154 -11.56 -15.95 14.76
C THR A 154 -11.03 -17.37 14.49
N ASN A 155 -10.45 -17.64 13.31
CA ASN A 155 -9.96 -18.99 12.99
C ASN A 155 -8.57 -19.04 12.33
N LYS A 156 -7.74 -18.02 12.53
CA LYS A 156 -6.27 -18.20 12.45
C LYS A 156 -5.81 -18.86 13.74
N THR A 157 -5.94 -20.18 13.76
CA THR A 157 -5.30 -21.11 14.69
C THR A 157 -3.91 -20.61 15.11
N THR A 158 -3.62 -20.36 16.38
CA THR A 158 -3.04 -21.37 17.30
C THR A 158 -2.75 -22.70 16.60
N THR A 159 -1.81 -22.70 15.66
CA THR A 159 -1.16 -23.93 15.18
C THR A 159 0.30 -23.90 15.57
N GLY A 160 0.58 -24.61 16.67
CA GLY A 160 1.73 -25.50 16.73
C GLY A 160 3.08 -24.86 17.02
N TRP A 161 3.40 -24.73 18.30
CA TRP A 161 4.77 -24.99 18.73
C TRP A 161 4.79 -25.79 20.03
N ARG A 162 5.03 -27.11 19.83
CA ARG A 162 5.47 -28.15 20.76
C ARG A 162 4.47 -28.60 21.84
N GLY A 163 3.44 -29.31 21.37
CA GLY A 163 3.03 -30.51 22.09
C GLY A 163 4.19 -31.50 22.07
N ASP A 164 4.77 -31.76 23.23
CA ASP A 164 5.66 -32.88 23.46
C ASP A 164 4.95 -34.20 23.06
N PRO A 165 5.49 -35.03 22.17
CA PRO A 165 4.83 -36.25 21.69
C PRO A 165 4.72 -37.35 22.76
N THR A 166 5.20 -37.16 23.99
CA THR A 166 5.36 -38.27 24.95
C THR A 166 4.28 -38.40 26.02
N THR A 167 3.19 -37.62 26.00
CA THR A 167 2.15 -37.69 27.05
C THR A 167 0.79 -38.25 26.63
N GLN A 168 0.63 -38.77 25.41
CA GLN A 168 -0.62 -39.45 25.00
C GLN A 168 -0.65 -40.96 25.25
N TYR A 169 0.38 -41.53 25.87
CA TYR A 169 0.32 -42.91 26.36
C TYR A 169 0.67 -42.97 27.85
N GLY A 170 -0.22 -42.41 28.67
CA GLY A 170 -0.32 -42.72 30.08
C GLY A 170 -1.34 -43.83 30.32
N GLY A 171 -0.86 -45.08 30.34
CA GLY A 171 -1.36 -46.14 31.22
C GLY A 171 -2.61 -46.91 30.81
N TRP A 172 -2.41 -48.12 30.24
CA TRP A 172 -3.12 -49.34 30.64
C TRP A 172 -2.16 -50.54 30.44
N HIS A 173 -1.75 -51.14 31.56
CA HIS A 173 -0.92 -52.36 31.72
C HIS A 173 0.54 -52.33 31.26
#